data_AF-A0A9C9YUA1-F1
#
_entry.id   AF-A0A9C9YUA1-F1
#
_cell.length_a   1.000
_cell.length_b   1.000
_cell.length_c   1.000
_cell.angle_alpha   90.00
_cell.angle_beta   90.00
_cell.angle_gamma   90.00
#
_symmetry.space_group_name_H-M   'P 1'
#
loop_
_entity.id
_entity.type
_entity.pdbx_description
1 polymer ?
#
loop_
_entity_poly.entity_id
_entity_poly.type
_entity_poly.pdbx_seq_one_letter_code
_entity_poly.pdbx_strand_id
1 'polypeptide(L)'
;MSLTNEDSLRINVMLRQKPRAVRIDESRMVVHALTDKGEARIQLNPDCREELYLRKVRELLSTHVMGSPGGYPVYIRRWTRMGQERDDDSLKNLLQLGEPEAVTAVVNTPQLSPELAELAWWALPTAEIARQLLRSSPVADTPLGRELATYLIEFLPFEENHQAAIDSVRLALKPGLLEAARIEALWRKAKRRQSYFIGFLHTLPDDLPARLPPHPLHATLQNLENAPWSAMLSRVLSSSGQAFLATAAEVFQKLPNQDAAVELLEAIGRYFSAIRPDDDCYREIEAIEARARQAMSENPTALDALRQQSPDLEALMQSCLALSMVSEYIAAPIFGHTDAIGTVMRKRLEPVTTPILQHIHRLRNR
;
A
#
# COMPACT_ATOMS: atom_id res chain seq x y z
N MET A 1 -44.11 0.08 8.94
CA MET A 1 -44.29 -1.38 8.98
C MET A 1 -43.03 -1.99 9.57
N SER A 2 -43.16 -2.75 10.66
CA SER A 2 -42.05 -3.33 11.43
C SER A 2 -41.38 -4.49 10.68
N LEU A 3 -40.31 -5.05 11.28
CA LEU A 3 -39.86 -6.42 10.98
C LEU A 3 -40.94 -7.43 11.37
N THR A 4 -40.79 -8.69 10.95
CA THR A 4 -41.64 -9.77 11.46
C THR A 4 -41.46 -9.90 12.98
N ASN A 5 -42.51 -10.35 13.68
CA ASN A 5 -42.47 -10.46 15.15
C ASN A 5 -41.37 -11.44 15.61
N GLU A 6 -41.14 -12.52 14.86
CA GLU A 6 -40.11 -13.51 15.16
C GLU A 6 -38.70 -12.92 15.02
N ASP A 7 -38.39 -12.26 13.90
CA ASP A 7 -37.07 -11.66 13.68
C ASP A 7 -36.82 -10.51 14.65
N SER A 8 -37.83 -9.66 14.88
CA SER A 8 -37.75 -8.57 15.86
C SER A 8 -37.42 -9.11 17.26
N LEU A 9 -38.10 -10.17 17.70
CA LEU A 9 -37.81 -10.80 19.00
C LEU A 9 -36.39 -11.36 19.05
N ARG A 10 -35.99 -12.13 18.03
CA ARG A 10 -34.66 -12.76 17.96
C ARG A 10 -33.53 -11.74 17.97
N ILE A 11 -33.64 -10.68 17.18
CA ILE A 11 -32.62 -9.63 17.10
C ILE A 11 -32.56 -8.88 18.44
N ASN A 12 -33.69 -8.52 19.05
CA ASN A 12 -33.70 -7.88 20.38
C ASN A 12 -33.11 -8.77 21.48
N VAL A 13 -33.34 -10.08 21.44
CA VAL A 13 -32.72 -11.04 22.36
C VAL A 13 -31.20 -11.10 22.17
N MET A 14 -30.73 -11.10 20.91
CA MET A 14 -29.30 -11.06 20.59
C MET A 14 -28.67 -9.75 21.10
N LEU A 15 -29.31 -8.60 20.88
CA LEU A 15 -28.81 -7.30 21.32
C LEU A 15 -28.67 -7.19 22.85
N ARG A 16 -29.55 -7.84 23.62
CA ARG A 16 -29.41 -7.95 25.09
C ARG A 16 -28.15 -8.69 25.54
N GLN A 17 -27.54 -9.50 24.66
CA GLN A 17 -26.26 -10.16 24.94
C GLN A 17 -25.06 -9.23 24.73
N LYS A 18 -25.28 -7.96 24.38
CA LYS A 18 -24.25 -6.94 24.16
C LYS A 18 -23.19 -7.40 23.14
N PRO A 19 -23.58 -7.58 21.86
CA PRO A 19 -22.63 -7.99 20.84
C PRO A 19 -21.49 -6.98 20.71
N ARG A 20 -20.27 -7.47 20.49
CA ARG A 20 -19.08 -6.67 20.23
C ARG A 20 -19.05 -6.14 18.80
N ALA A 21 -19.58 -6.92 17.85
CA ALA A 21 -19.71 -6.56 16.45
C ALA A 21 -20.89 -7.29 15.81
N VAL A 22 -21.45 -6.72 14.75
CA VAL A 22 -22.56 -7.29 13.97
C VAL A 22 -22.21 -7.23 12.48
N ARG A 23 -22.50 -8.33 11.77
CA ARG A 23 -22.34 -8.48 10.33
C ARG A 23 -23.65 -8.96 9.71
N ILE A 24 -24.02 -8.43 8.56
CA ILE A 24 -25.19 -8.88 7.81
C ILE A 24 -24.74 -9.50 6.48
N ASP A 25 -25.05 -10.77 6.28
CA ASP A 25 -24.96 -11.41 4.96
C ASP A 25 -26.28 -11.14 4.23
N GLU A 26 -26.28 -10.09 3.40
CA GLU A 26 -27.46 -9.67 2.65
C GLU A 26 -27.94 -10.75 1.68
N SER A 27 -27.00 -11.45 1.03
CA SER A 27 -27.32 -12.47 0.01
C SER A 27 -28.02 -13.69 0.61
N ARG A 28 -27.66 -14.05 1.85
CA ARG A 28 -28.25 -15.18 2.57
C ARG A 28 -29.35 -14.75 3.54
N MET A 29 -29.59 -13.44 3.67
CA MET A 29 -30.50 -12.86 4.63
C MET A 29 -30.21 -13.35 6.06
N VAL A 30 -28.96 -13.22 6.50
CA VAL A 30 -28.50 -13.67 7.83
C VAL A 30 -27.84 -12.54 8.62
N VAL A 31 -28.24 -12.37 9.88
CA VAL A 31 -27.53 -11.51 10.84
C VAL A 31 -26.61 -12.37 11.70
N HIS A 32 -25.34 -11.99 11.73
CA HIS A 32 -24.30 -12.56 12.58
C HIS A 32 -23.94 -11.55 13.66
N ALA A 33 -23.76 -12.03 14.90
CA ALA A 33 -23.34 -11.18 16.01
C ALA A 33 -22.26 -11.87 16.83
N LEU A 34 -21.13 -11.19 17.01
CA LEU A 34 -20.04 -11.68 17.84
C LEU A 34 -20.27 -11.23 19.28
N THR A 35 -20.37 -12.19 20.21
CA THR A 35 -20.56 -11.93 21.65
C THR A 35 -19.41 -12.54 22.45
N ASP A 36 -19.30 -12.23 23.74
CA ASP A 36 -18.32 -12.85 24.64
C ASP A 36 -18.49 -14.38 24.76
N LYS A 37 -19.68 -14.91 24.42
CA LYS A 37 -20.00 -16.35 24.48
C LYS A 37 -19.83 -17.05 23.12
N GLY A 38 -19.41 -16.33 22.09
CA GLY A 38 -19.27 -16.83 20.72
C GLY A 38 -20.19 -16.14 19.72
N GLU A 39 -20.32 -16.75 18.54
CA GLU A 39 -21.09 -16.20 17.42
C GLU A 39 -22.56 -16.62 17.47
N ALA A 40 -23.46 -15.65 17.47
CA ALA A 40 -24.89 -15.84 17.29
C ALA A 40 -25.28 -15.63 15.83
N ARG A 41 -26.21 -16.45 15.32
CA ARG A 41 -26.70 -16.41 13.94
C ARG A 41 -28.22 -16.35 13.92
N ILE A 42 -28.78 -15.42 13.17
CA ILE A 42 -30.22 -15.23 12.98
C ILE A 42 -30.53 -15.26 11.49
N GLN A 43 -31.24 -16.29 11.04
CA GLN A 43 -31.82 -16.33 9.70
C GLN A 43 -33.03 -15.38 9.66
N LEU A 44 -33.01 -14.41 8.75
CA LEU A 44 -34.11 -13.48 8.54
C LEU A 44 -35.19 -14.08 7.64
N ASN A 45 -36.43 -13.72 7.91
CA ASN A 45 -37.63 -14.16 7.20
C ASN A 45 -38.36 -12.92 6.68
N PRO A 46 -37.92 -12.33 5.56
CA PRO A 46 -38.49 -11.08 5.06
C PRO A 46 -39.95 -11.26 4.62
N ASP A 47 -40.82 -10.35 5.08
CA ASP A 47 -42.23 -10.24 4.66
C ASP A 47 -42.44 -9.19 3.55
N CYS A 48 -41.35 -8.56 3.11
CA CYS A 48 -41.33 -7.55 2.07
C CYS A 48 -40.07 -7.70 1.20
N ARG A 49 -39.84 -6.73 0.29
CA ARG A 49 -38.59 -6.68 -0.49
C ARG A 49 -37.38 -6.70 0.44
N GLU A 50 -36.38 -7.51 0.09
CA GLU A 50 -35.18 -7.77 0.92
C GLU A 50 -34.44 -6.47 1.27
N GLU A 51 -34.21 -5.58 0.31
CA GLU A 51 -33.57 -4.27 0.54
C GLU A 51 -34.29 -3.45 1.62
N LEU A 52 -35.63 -3.39 1.55
CA LEU A 52 -36.44 -2.68 2.54
C LEU A 52 -36.36 -3.37 3.90
N TYR A 53 -36.33 -4.71 3.91
CA TYR A 53 -36.22 -5.50 5.12
C TYR A 53 -34.87 -5.29 5.82
N LEU A 54 -33.77 -5.35 5.07
CA LEU A 54 -32.42 -5.09 5.55
C LEU A 54 -32.30 -3.66 6.10
N ARG A 55 -32.90 -2.67 5.43
CA ARG A 55 -32.94 -1.29 5.95
C ARG A 55 -33.63 -1.22 7.32
N LYS A 56 -34.75 -1.92 7.50
CA LYS A 56 -35.44 -1.99 8.81
C LYS A 56 -34.59 -2.69 9.88
N VAL A 57 -33.84 -3.74 9.51
CA VAL A 57 -32.91 -4.42 10.43
C VAL A 57 -31.86 -3.42 10.93
N ARG A 58 -31.26 -2.66 10.02
CA ARG A 58 -30.24 -1.64 10.31
C ARG A 58 -30.79 -0.49 11.14
N GLU A 59 -32.01 -0.04 10.85
CA GLU A 59 -32.72 0.94 11.68
C GLU A 59 -32.90 0.43 13.12
N LEU A 60 -33.23 -0.86 13.31
CA LEU A 60 -33.37 -1.47 14.64
C LEU A 60 -32.02 -1.55 15.37
N LEU A 61 -30.96 -2.01 14.69
CA LEU A 61 -29.60 -2.06 15.25
C LEU A 61 -29.13 -0.66 15.66
N SER A 62 -29.27 0.32 14.76
CA SER A 62 -28.91 1.71 15.03
C SER A 62 -29.70 2.31 16.20
N THR A 63 -30.99 2.03 16.29
CA THR A 63 -31.83 2.50 17.41
C THR A 63 -31.33 1.94 18.74
N HIS A 64 -30.94 0.67 18.78
CA HIS A 64 -30.44 0.04 20.00
C HIS A 64 -29.10 0.63 20.44
N VAL A 65 -28.15 0.74 19.51
CA VAL A 65 -26.79 1.22 19.80
C VAL A 65 -26.78 2.70 20.20
N MET A 66 -27.61 3.52 19.55
CA MET A 66 -27.55 4.98 19.69
C MET A 66 -28.59 5.57 20.66
N GLY A 67 -29.59 4.79 21.10
CA GLY A 67 -30.60 5.24 22.06
C GLY A 67 -31.53 6.37 21.57
N SER A 68 -31.50 6.74 20.28
CA SER A 68 -32.32 7.82 19.71
C SER A 68 -33.18 7.34 18.54
N PRO A 69 -34.48 7.68 18.50
CA PRO A 69 -35.42 7.23 17.47
C PRO A 69 -35.21 7.85 16.07
N GLY A 70 -34.18 8.70 15.89
CA GLY A 70 -33.77 9.24 14.59
C GLY A 70 -32.75 8.37 13.83
N GLY A 71 -32.68 7.07 14.15
CA GLY A 71 -31.69 6.11 13.66
C GLY A 71 -31.63 5.98 12.14
N TYR A 72 -30.43 5.66 11.64
CA TYR A 72 -30.02 5.28 10.27
C TYR A 72 -30.86 5.78 9.04
N PRO A 73 -30.26 6.46 8.03
CA PRO A 73 -28.84 6.70 7.79
C PRO A 73 -28.32 8.05 8.33
N VAL A 74 -29.17 8.80 9.06
CA VAL A 74 -28.85 10.16 9.54
C VAL A 74 -27.61 10.17 10.45
N TYR A 75 -27.40 9.10 11.23
CA TYR A 75 -26.26 8.99 12.13
C TYR A 75 -24.92 8.89 11.40
N ILE A 76 -24.79 8.02 10.39
CA ILE A 76 -23.55 7.91 9.58
C ILE A 76 -23.20 9.26 8.95
N ARG A 77 -24.21 9.99 8.45
CA ARG A 77 -24.03 11.34 7.88
C ARG A 77 -23.65 12.41 8.90
N ARG A 78 -24.09 12.29 10.16
CA ARG A 78 -23.70 13.20 11.24
C ARG A 78 -22.31 12.88 11.78
N TRP A 79 -21.98 11.61 11.94
CA TRP A 79 -20.67 11.15 12.38
C TRP A 79 -19.56 11.61 11.43
N THR A 80 -19.76 11.40 10.12
CA THR A 80 -18.85 11.89 9.07
C THR A 80 -18.64 13.41 9.08
N ARG A 81 -19.56 14.19 9.67
CA ARG A 81 -19.47 15.65 9.78
C ARG A 81 -18.93 16.14 11.12
N MET A 82 -19.16 15.42 12.21
CA MET A 82 -18.95 15.98 13.55
C MET A 82 -17.51 15.95 14.03
N GLY A 83 -16.60 15.15 13.46
CA GLY A 83 -15.16 15.22 13.77
C GLY A 83 -14.74 15.11 15.25
N GLN A 84 -15.68 14.91 16.17
CA GLN A 84 -15.46 14.97 17.62
C GLN A 84 -15.44 13.56 18.20
N GLU A 85 -14.39 13.34 18.99
CA GLU A 85 -14.13 12.24 19.92
C GLU A 85 -14.36 10.84 19.35
N ARG A 86 -13.37 10.40 18.58
CA ARG A 86 -13.12 8.99 18.23
C ARG A 86 -12.64 8.25 19.48
N ASP A 87 -13.45 8.22 20.53
CA ASP A 87 -13.20 7.33 21.66
C ASP A 87 -13.44 5.87 21.22
N ASP A 88 -12.79 4.94 21.91
CA ASP A 88 -12.83 3.52 21.55
C ASP A 88 -14.26 2.96 21.64
N ASP A 89 -15.07 3.49 22.57
CA ASP A 89 -16.46 3.06 22.78
C ASP A 89 -17.39 3.46 21.63
N SER A 90 -17.23 4.66 21.06
CA SER A 90 -17.93 5.11 19.85
C SER A 90 -17.56 4.25 18.63
N LEU A 91 -16.28 3.87 18.51
CA LEU A 91 -15.83 2.97 17.44
C LEU A 91 -16.40 1.55 17.59
N LYS A 92 -16.48 1.03 18.82
CA LYS A 92 -17.15 -0.25 19.12
C LYS A 92 -18.63 -0.22 18.74
N ASN A 93 -19.30 0.90 19.00
CA ASN A 93 -20.71 1.08 18.62
C ASN A 93 -20.91 1.04 17.11
N LEU A 94 -19.99 1.63 16.31
CA LEU A 94 -20.06 1.56 14.85
C LEU A 94 -20.01 0.11 14.32
N LEU A 95 -19.19 -0.75 14.92
CA LEU A 95 -19.07 -2.16 14.52
C LEU A 95 -20.33 -2.99 14.83
N GLN A 96 -21.26 -2.48 15.64
CA GLN A 96 -22.53 -3.14 15.96
C GLN A 96 -23.67 -2.77 14.99
N LEU A 97 -23.43 -1.86 14.05
CA LEU A 97 -24.47 -1.38 13.13
C LEU A 97 -24.83 -2.38 12.02
N GLY A 98 -23.97 -3.37 11.73
CA GLY A 98 -24.17 -4.26 10.59
C GLY A 98 -23.96 -3.58 9.22
N GLU A 99 -23.18 -2.50 9.20
CA GLU A 99 -22.95 -1.64 8.04
C GLU A 99 -21.51 -1.71 7.55
N PRO A 100 -21.27 -2.07 6.28
CA PRO A 100 -19.93 -2.05 5.71
C PRO A 100 -19.25 -0.68 5.82
N GLU A 101 -19.97 0.41 5.59
CA GLU A 101 -19.44 1.78 5.67
C GLU A 101 -19.00 2.15 7.09
N ALA A 102 -19.68 1.61 8.11
CA ALA A 102 -19.29 1.81 9.50
C ALA A 102 -17.98 1.10 9.81
N VAL A 103 -17.79 -0.13 9.29
CA VAL A 103 -16.51 -0.85 9.41
C VAL A 103 -15.39 -0.09 8.72
N THR A 104 -15.62 0.37 7.48
CA THR A 104 -14.66 1.20 6.72
C THR A 104 -14.28 2.47 7.49
N ALA A 105 -15.25 3.14 8.12
CA ALA A 105 -15.00 4.31 8.94
C ALA A 105 -14.10 4.01 10.15
N VAL A 106 -14.32 2.88 10.83
CA VAL A 106 -13.52 2.45 11.98
C VAL A 106 -12.07 2.20 11.56
N VAL A 107 -11.83 1.42 10.50
CA VAL A 107 -10.46 1.06 10.06
C VAL A 107 -9.67 2.23 9.48
N ASN A 108 -10.32 3.33 9.11
CA ASN A 108 -9.68 4.58 8.66
C ASN A 108 -9.34 5.54 9.82
N THR A 109 -9.54 5.12 11.07
CA THR A 109 -9.17 5.93 12.24
C THR A 109 -7.66 5.85 12.52
N PRO A 110 -6.96 6.99 12.76
CA PRO A 110 -5.51 7.01 13.00
C PRO A 110 -5.03 6.20 14.21
N GLN A 111 -5.88 6.03 15.22
CA GLN A 111 -5.56 5.36 16.48
C GLN A 111 -6.33 4.02 16.59
N LEU A 112 -6.26 3.20 15.54
CA LEU A 112 -6.94 1.90 15.54
C LEU A 112 -6.24 0.92 16.50
N SER A 113 -6.97 0.45 17.52
CA SER A 113 -6.49 -0.58 18.44
C SER A 113 -6.52 -1.99 17.82
N PRO A 114 -5.65 -2.92 18.24
CA PRO A 114 -5.70 -4.31 17.80
C PRO A 114 -7.06 -4.99 18.04
N GLU A 115 -7.71 -4.68 19.17
CA GLU A 115 -9.04 -5.22 19.48
C GLU A 115 -10.08 -4.78 18.43
N LEU A 116 -10.10 -3.49 18.09
CA LEU A 116 -11.01 -2.98 17.06
C LEU A 116 -10.67 -3.53 15.68
N ALA A 117 -9.39 -3.77 15.38
CA ALA A 117 -8.98 -4.38 14.13
C ALA A 117 -9.49 -5.82 13.97
N GLU A 118 -9.44 -6.63 15.03
CA GLU A 118 -9.99 -7.99 15.04
C GLU A 118 -11.51 -7.98 14.82
N LEU A 119 -12.22 -7.09 15.51
CA LEU A 119 -13.67 -6.95 15.36
C LEU A 119 -14.07 -6.46 13.96
N ALA A 120 -13.34 -5.48 13.41
CA ALA A 120 -13.55 -4.98 12.07
C ALA A 120 -13.26 -6.05 11.00
N TRP A 121 -12.18 -6.82 11.17
CA TRP A 121 -11.84 -7.94 10.29
C TRP A 121 -12.92 -9.02 10.30
N TRP A 122 -13.40 -9.40 11.50
CA TRP A 122 -14.51 -10.36 11.64
C TRP A 122 -15.80 -9.84 10.97
N ALA A 123 -16.08 -8.55 11.10
CA ALA A 123 -17.30 -7.95 10.55
C ALA A 123 -17.28 -7.82 9.02
N LEU A 124 -16.13 -7.52 8.42
CA LEU A 124 -16.00 -7.31 6.97
C LEU A 124 -14.63 -7.81 6.44
N PRO A 125 -14.45 -9.13 6.23
CA PRO A 125 -13.17 -9.69 5.81
C PRO A 125 -12.95 -9.54 4.29
N THR A 126 -12.61 -8.34 3.83
CA THR A 126 -12.31 -8.05 2.42
C THR A 126 -10.86 -7.64 2.20
N ALA A 127 -10.35 -7.74 0.96
CA ALA A 127 -8.98 -7.35 0.65
C ALA A 127 -8.71 -5.86 0.91
N GLU A 128 -9.72 -5.00 0.72
CA GLU A 128 -9.62 -3.58 1.03
C GLU A 128 -9.46 -3.34 2.53
N ILE A 129 -10.28 -4.00 3.36
CA ILE A 129 -10.17 -3.92 4.82
C ILE A 129 -8.84 -4.49 5.30
N ALA A 130 -8.40 -5.63 4.76
CA ALA A 130 -7.10 -6.21 5.10
C ALA A 130 -5.93 -5.26 4.80
N ARG A 131 -5.93 -4.61 3.63
CA ARG A 131 -4.94 -3.59 3.29
C ARG A 131 -4.98 -2.44 4.29
N GLN A 132 -6.17 -1.92 4.59
CA GLN A 132 -6.32 -0.79 5.50
C GLN A 132 -5.84 -1.11 6.92
N LEU A 133 -6.24 -2.26 7.46
CA LEU A 133 -5.79 -2.73 8.77
C LEU A 133 -4.27 -2.88 8.83
N LEU A 134 -3.65 -3.45 7.80
CA LEU A 134 -2.19 -3.63 7.73
C LEU A 134 -1.41 -2.32 7.59
N ARG A 135 -2.03 -1.19 7.25
CA ARG A 135 -1.34 0.12 7.27
C ARG A 135 -0.98 0.52 8.71
N SER A 136 -1.76 0.10 9.71
CA SER A 136 -1.52 0.36 11.12
C SER A 136 -0.41 -0.53 11.68
N SER A 137 0.70 0.06 12.16
CA SER A 137 1.80 -0.70 12.77
C SER A 137 1.36 -1.53 13.99
N PRO A 138 0.58 -0.98 14.95
CA PRO A 138 0.06 -1.76 16.07
C PRO A 138 -0.73 -3.01 15.67
N VAL A 139 -1.35 -3.03 14.48
CA VAL A 139 -2.08 -4.20 13.97
C VAL A 139 -1.13 -5.15 13.25
N ALA A 140 -0.22 -4.62 12.43
CA ALA A 140 0.76 -5.43 11.71
C ALA A 140 1.64 -6.28 12.64
N ASP A 141 1.94 -5.79 13.85
CA ASP A 141 2.78 -6.50 14.82
C ASP A 141 2.07 -7.65 15.57
N THR A 142 0.78 -7.89 15.27
CA THR A 142 -0.06 -8.90 15.95
C THR A 142 -0.20 -10.19 15.12
N PRO A 143 -0.72 -11.29 15.71
CA PRO A 143 -1.10 -12.48 14.95
C PRO A 143 -2.08 -12.18 13.81
N LEU A 144 -3.01 -11.24 14.02
CA LEU A 144 -3.93 -10.77 12.97
C LEU A 144 -3.16 -10.22 11.77
N GLY A 145 -2.07 -9.45 11.99
CA GLY A 145 -1.23 -8.96 10.89
C GLY A 145 -0.73 -10.06 9.96
N ARG A 146 -0.31 -11.21 10.50
CA ARG A 146 0.14 -12.37 9.71
C ARG A 146 -1.01 -13.03 8.94
N GLU A 147 -2.18 -13.11 9.56
CA GLU A 147 -3.40 -13.60 8.91
C GLU A 147 -3.79 -12.71 7.73
N LEU A 148 -3.82 -11.40 7.94
CA LEU A 148 -4.14 -10.41 6.90
C LEU A 148 -3.13 -10.46 5.74
N ALA A 149 -1.83 -10.56 6.02
CA ALA A 149 -0.82 -10.70 4.99
C ALA A 149 -1.00 -11.99 4.18
N THR A 150 -1.27 -13.10 4.86
CA THR A 150 -1.57 -14.39 4.25
C THR A 150 -2.80 -14.31 3.34
N TYR A 151 -3.89 -13.71 3.83
CA TYR A 151 -5.12 -13.48 3.09
C TYR A 151 -4.87 -12.66 1.82
N LEU A 152 -4.12 -11.55 1.91
CA LEU A 152 -3.81 -10.72 0.75
C LEU A 152 -3.04 -11.49 -0.32
N ILE A 153 -2.03 -12.30 0.06
CA ILE A 153 -1.27 -13.11 -0.89
C ILE A 153 -2.13 -14.19 -1.56
N GLU A 154 -3.09 -14.76 -0.85
CA GLU A 154 -4.05 -15.72 -1.41
C GLU A 154 -5.09 -15.06 -2.31
N PHE A 155 -5.45 -13.81 -2.02
CA PHE A 155 -6.39 -13.03 -2.81
C PHE A 155 -5.77 -12.43 -4.09
N LEU A 156 -4.45 -12.18 -4.11
CA LEU A 156 -3.72 -11.58 -5.22
C LEU A 156 -4.01 -12.15 -6.64
N PRO A 157 -4.26 -13.46 -6.86
CA PRO A 157 -4.65 -13.98 -8.16
C PRO A 157 -5.96 -13.43 -8.71
N PHE A 158 -6.86 -12.99 -7.82
CA PHE A 158 -8.17 -12.41 -8.13
C PHE A 158 -8.15 -10.87 -8.16
N GLU A 159 -7.02 -10.24 -7.81
CA GLU A 159 -6.88 -8.79 -7.84
C GLU A 159 -6.57 -8.31 -9.26
N GLU A 160 -7.51 -7.56 -9.84
CA GLU A 160 -7.39 -6.98 -11.17
C GLU A 160 -6.80 -5.57 -11.13
N ASN A 161 -7.00 -4.84 -10.03
CA ASN A 161 -6.51 -3.48 -9.89
C ASN A 161 -5.00 -3.50 -9.58
N HIS A 162 -4.21 -2.87 -10.46
CA HIS A 162 -2.75 -2.84 -10.35
C HIS A 162 -2.25 -2.14 -9.08
N GLN A 163 -2.88 -1.03 -8.68
CA GLN A 163 -2.52 -0.31 -7.46
C GLN A 163 -2.82 -1.15 -6.22
N ALA A 164 -4.00 -1.78 -6.17
CA ALA A 164 -4.38 -2.65 -5.07
C ALA A 164 -3.45 -3.88 -4.97
N ALA A 165 -2.99 -4.42 -6.10
CA ALA A 165 -2.00 -5.48 -6.13
C ALA A 165 -0.62 -5.03 -5.61
N ILE A 166 -0.16 -3.82 -6.00
CA ILE A 166 1.07 -3.21 -5.48
C ILE A 166 0.96 -3.07 -3.96
N ASP A 167 -0.10 -2.42 -3.48
CA ASP A 167 -0.34 -2.21 -2.04
C ASP A 167 -0.41 -3.51 -1.26
N SER A 168 -1.06 -4.53 -1.81
CA SER A 168 -1.17 -5.85 -1.16
C SER A 168 0.19 -6.50 -0.98
N VAL A 169 1.06 -6.45 -2.01
CA VAL A 169 2.43 -6.95 -1.90
C VAL A 169 3.26 -6.10 -0.95
N ARG A 170 3.16 -4.76 -1.03
CA ARG A 170 3.90 -3.84 -0.15
C ARG A 170 3.61 -4.12 1.32
N LEU A 171 2.33 -4.25 1.66
CA LEU A 171 1.87 -4.45 3.03
C LEU A 171 2.19 -5.85 3.53
N ALA A 172 2.00 -6.88 2.71
CA ALA A 172 2.28 -8.25 3.11
C ALA A 172 3.79 -8.53 3.28
N LEU A 173 4.66 -7.79 2.60
CA LEU A 173 6.12 -7.92 2.73
C LEU A 173 6.71 -7.16 3.93
N LYS A 174 5.89 -6.49 4.76
CA LYS A 174 6.41 -5.87 5.99
C LYS A 174 7.16 -6.90 6.86
N PRO A 175 8.21 -6.50 7.58
CA PRO A 175 9.02 -7.43 8.36
C PRO A 175 8.19 -8.30 9.31
N GLY A 176 8.44 -9.62 9.32
CA GLY A 176 7.82 -10.56 10.25
C GLY A 176 6.39 -11.02 9.90
N LEU A 177 5.80 -10.55 8.79
CA LEU A 177 4.45 -10.95 8.37
C LEU A 177 4.43 -12.23 7.53
N LEU A 178 5.46 -12.46 6.72
CA LEU A 178 5.58 -13.62 5.86
C LEU A 178 6.91 -14.36 6.09
N GLU A 179 6.86 -15.67 5.93
CA GLU A 179 8.06 -16.51 5.94
C GLU A 179 8.85 -16.39 4.63
N ALA A 180 10.16 -16.59 4.70
CA ALA A 180 11.07 -16.49 3.55
C ALA A 180 10.63 -17.36 2.36
N ALA A 181 10.15 -18.59 2.60
CA ALA A 181 9.67 -19.47 1.54
C ALA A 181 8.46 -18.90 0.76
N ARG A 182 7.59 -18.17 1.45
CA ARG A 182 6.41 -17.52 0.84
C ARG A 182 6.79 -16.26 0.07
N ILE A 183 7.76 -15.49 0.58
CA ILE A 183 8.36 -14.35 -0.13
C ILE A 183 8.99 -14.82 -1.45
N GLU A 184 9.79 -15.89 -1.43
CA GLU A 184 10.39 -16.51 -2.61
C GLU A 184 9.34 -17.00 -3.62
N ALA A 185 8.25 -17.60 -3.13
CA ALA A 185 7.15 -18.04 -3.99
C ALA A 185 6.42 -16.86 -4.65
N LEU A 186 6.20 -15.77 -3.92
CA LEU A 186 5.60 -14.55 -4.43
C LEU A 186 6.49 -13.88 -5.49
N TRP A 187 7.81 -13.81 -5.25
CA TRP A 187 8.77 -13.29 -6.22
C TRP A 187 8.77 -14.05 -7.54
N ARG A 188 8.71 -15.39 -7.48
CA ARG A 188 8.59 -16.22 -8.69
C ARG A 188 7.32 -15.92 -9.49
N LYS A 189 6.21 -15.60 -8.82
CA LYS A 189 4.95 -15.19 -9.46
C LYS A 189 5.05 -13.80 -10.10
N ALA A 190 5.84 -12.89 -9.53
CA ALA A 190 6.00 -11.51 -10.02
C ALA A 190 6.48 -11.41 -11.47
N LYS A 191 7.23 -12.41 -11.98
CA LYS A 191 7.61 -12.52 -13.40
C LYS A 191 6.44 -12.40 -14.39
N ARG A 192 5.25 -12.84 -13.98
CA ARG A 192 4.02 -12.78 -14.79
C ARG A 192 3.15 -11.56 -14.46
N ARG A 193 3.38 -10.89 -13.33
CA ARG A 193 2.56 -9.78 -12.79
C ARG A 193 3.49 -8.67 -12.28
N GLN A 194 3.80 -7.71 -13.16
CA GLN A 194 4.81 -6.67 -12.90
C GLN A 194 4.49 -5.79 -11.69
N SER A 195 3.21 -5.57 -11.38
CA SER A 195 2.77 -4.90 -10.15
C SER A 195 3.37 -5.50 -8.88
N TYR A 196 3.64 -6.81 -8.85
CA TYR A 196 4.21 -7.44 -7.67
C TYR A 196 5.67 -6.99 -7.49
N PHE A 197 6.45 -6.89 -8.57
CA PHE A 197 7.83 -6.40 -8.49
C PHE A 197 7.89 -4.99 -7.92
N ILE A 198 6.96 -4.11 -8.30
CA ILE A 198 6.88 -2.75 -7.73
C ILE A 198 6.67 -2.82 -6.22
N GLY A 199 5.77 -3.70 -5.74
CA GLY A 199 5.58 -3.88 -4.30
C GLY A 199 6.84 -4.36 -3.56
N PHE A 200 7.63 -5.24 -4.19
CA PHE A 200 8.95 -5.62 -3.67
C PHE A 200 9.94 -4.45 -3.64
N LEU A 201 10.00 -3.64 -4.70
CA LEU A 201 10.91 -2.49 -4.78
C LEU A 201 10.63 -1.45 -3.68
N HIS A 202 9.38 -1.29 -3.25
CA HIS A 202 9.05 -0.41 -2.13
C HIS A 202 9.43 -0.99 -0.76
N THR A 203 9.18 -2.27 -0.53
CA THR A 203 9.25 -2.84 0.84
C THR A 203 10.58 -3.55 1.13
N LEU A 204 11.18 -4.21 0.14
CA LEU A 204 12.44 -4.96 0.27
C LEU A 204 13.49 -4.46 -0.73
N PRO A 205 13.78 -3.15 -0.80
CA PRO A 205 14.70 -2.60 -1.81
C PRO A 205 16.10 -3.19 -1.77
N ASP A 206 16.59 -3.60 -0.60
CA ASP A 206 17.93 -4.17 -0.40
C ASP A 206 17.93 -5.68 -0.10
N ASP A 207 16.75 -6.29 0.01
CA ASP A 207 16.55 -7.70 0.38
C ASP A 207 15.70 -8.45 -0.66
N LEU A 208 15.81 -8.05 -1.93
CA LEU A 208 15.13 -8.73 -3.03
C LEU A 208 15.62 -10.18 -3.14
N PRO A 209 14.73 -11.16 -3.42
CA PRO A 209 15.13 -12.56 -3.63
C PRO A 209 16.10 -12.80 -4.80
N ALA A 210 16.17 -11.88 -5.75
CA ALA A 210 17.11 -11.97 -6.86
C ALA A 210 18.57 -11.79 -6.41
N ARG A 211 19.44 -12.69 -6.86
CA ARG A 211 20.89 -12.63 -6.62
C ARG A 211 21.60 -12.27 -7.91
N LEU A 212 22.23 -11.10 -7.94
CA LEU A 212 23.10 -10.66 -9.04
C LEU A 212 24.52 -10.41 -8.52
N PRO A 213 25.56 -10.58 -9.37
CA PRO A 213 26.90 -10.18 -8.99
C PRO A 213 26.93 -8.67 -8.70
N PRO A 214 27.76 -8.23 -7.73
CA PRO A 214 27.96 -6.80 -7.50
C PRO A 214 28.63 -6.17 -8.72
N HIS A 215 28.51 -4.85 -8.84
CA HIS A 215 29.21 -4.10 -9.87
C HIS A 215 30.74 -4.22 -9.68
N PRO A 216 31.56 -4.30 -10.74
CA PRO A 216 33.02 -4.43 -10.61
C PRO A 216 33.67 -3.36 -9.73
N LEU A 217 33.20 -2.12 -9.85
CA LEU A 217 33.65 -0.98 -9.02
C LEU A 217 33.19 -1.03 -7.55
N HIS A 218 32.35 -1.99 -7.15
CA HIS A 218 31.97 -2.11 -5.73
C HIS A 218 33.19 -2.41 -4.86
N ALA A 219 34.13 -3.22 -5.35
CA ALA A 219 35.36 -3.56 -4.63
C ALA A 219 36.38 -2.42 -4.58
N THR A 220 36.23 -1.41 -5.46
CA THR A 220 37.15 -0.26 -5.52
C THR A 220 36.72 0.89 -4.63
N LEU A 221 35.52 0.84 -4.03
CA LEU A 221 35.05 1.87 -3.12
C LEU A 221 35.92 1.88 -1.87
N GLN A 222 36.69 2.94 -1.71
CA GLN A 222 37.46 3.22 -0.50
C GLN A 222 36.84 4.42 0.21
N ASN A 223 37.16 4.61 1.50
CA ASN A 223 36.62 5.68 2.35
C ASN A 223 36.47 7.02 1.61
N LEU A 224 35.25 7.36 1.19
CA LEU A 224 34.93 8.65 0.58
C LEU A 224 34.59 9.64 1.71
N GLU A 225 35.08 10.87 1.61
CA GLU A 225 34.86 11.90 2.65
C GLU A 225 33.37 12.28 2.80
N ASN A 226 32.59 12.18 1.72
CA ASN A 226 31.15 12.37 1.75
C ASN A 226 30.44 11.05 2.11
N ALA A 227 30.12 10.88 3.39
CA ALA A 227 29.49 9.66 3.90
C ALA A 227 28.16 9.30 3.20
N PRO A 228 27.23 10.24 2.93
CA PRO A 228 26.03 9.94 2.13
C PRO A 228 26.32 9.39 0.73
N TRP A 229 27.24 10.00 -0.02
CA TRP A 229 27.60 9.53 -1.37
C TRP A 229 28.28 8.16 -1.33
N SER A 230 29.16 7.95 -0.35
CA SER A 230 29.82 6.66 -0.12
C SER A 230 28.82 5.55 0.16
N ALA A 231 27.89 5.78 1.08
CA ALA A 231 26.86 4.82 1.45
C ALA A 231 25.94 4.51 0.27
N MET A 232 25.57 5.52 -0.52
CA MET A 232 24.72 5.32 -1.69
C MET A 232 25.43 4.51 -2.78
N LEU A 233 26.69 4.83 -3.11
CA LEU A 233 27.45 4.06 -4.09
C LEU A 233 27.69 2.63 -3.61
N SER A 234 28.03 2.42 -2.34
CA SER A 234 28.17 1.07 -1.79
C SER A 234 26.86 0.28 -1.91
N ARG A 235 25.74 0.88 -1.53
CA ARG A 235 24.42 0.26 -1.64
C ARG A 235 24.07 -0.12 -3.08
N VAL A 236 24.20 0.82 -4.03
CA VAL A 236 23.82 0.65 -5.44
C VAL A 236 24.72 -0.34 -6.18
N LEU A 237 26.02 -0.33 -5.87
CA LEU A 237 27.01 -1.20 -6.52
C LEU A 237 27.07 -2.60 -5.90
N SER A 238 26.44 -2.81 -4.74
CA SER A 238 26.32 -4.13 -4.10
C SER A 238 25.46 -5.11 -4.91
N SER A 239 25.49 -6.39 -4.56
CA SER A 239 24.63 -7.42 -5.17
C SER A 239 23.14 -7.10 -5.07
N SER A 240 22.67 -6.56 -3.93
CA SER A 240 21.27 -6.20 -3.75
C SER A 240 20.90 -4.96 -4.55
N GLY A 241 21.77 -3.94 -4.59
CA GLY A 241 21.58 -2.77 -5.44
C GLY A 241 21.51 -3.12 -6.92
N GLN A 242 22.35 -4.04 -7.39
CA GLN A 242 22.26 -4.53 -8.76
C GLN A 242 20.95 -5.28 -9.03
N ALA A 243 20.45 -6.05 -8.06
CA ALA A 243 19.14 -6.71 -8.14
C ALA A 243 17.98 -5.70 -8.20
N PHE A 244 18.04 -4.62 -7.40
CA PHE A 244 17.07 -3.52 -7.43
C PHE A 244 17.02 -2.87 -8.81
N LEU A 245 18.18 -2.42 -9.31
CA LEU A 245 18.31 -1.77 -10.62
C LEU A 245 17.84 -2.67 -11.76
N ALA A 246 18.17 -3.96 -11.70
CA ALA A 246 17.74 -4.92 -12.71
C ALA A 246 16.24 -5.10 -12.74
N THR A 247 15.62 -5.19 -11.56
CA THR A 247 14.18 -5.35 -11.40
C THR A 247 13.44 -4.09 -11.86
N ALA A 248 13.91 -2.90 -11.46
CA ALA A 248 13.33 -1.64 -11.91
C ALA A 248 13.37 -1.50 -13.44
N ALA A 249 14.51 -1.84 -14.06
CA ALA A 249 14.63 -1.86 -15.52
C ALA A 249 13.68 -2.87 -16.19
N GLU A 250 13.48 -4.05 -15.61
CA GLU A 250 12.52 -5.04 -16.12
C GLU A 250 11.08 -4.51 -16.06
N VAL A 251 10.70 -3.88 -14.96
CA VAL A 251 9.34 -3.36 -14.78
C VAL A 251 9.02 -2.30 -15.83
N PHE A 252 9.92 -1.36 -16.12
CA PHE A 252 9.73 -0.34 -17.16
C PHE A 252 9.31 -0.93 -18.51
N GLN A 253 9.88 -2.08 -18.91
CA GLN A 253 9.56 -2.72 -20.19
C GLN A 253 8.12 -3.21 -20.29
N LYS A 254 7.50 -3.51 -19.15
CA LYS A 254 6.19 -4.18 -19.06
C LYS A 254 5.22 -3.45 -18.13
N LEU A 255 5.38 -2.13 -17.98
CA LEU A 255 4.46 -1.30 -17.20
C LEU A 255 3.01 -1.47 -17.69
N PRO A 256 2.07 -1.84 -16.80
CA PRO A 256 0.69 -2.11 -17.19
C PRO A 256 -0.15 -0.84 -17.37
N ASN A 257 -0.07 0.11 -16.43
CA ASN A 257 -0.88 1.31 -16.37
C ASN A 257 -0.13 2.48 -15.70
N GLN A 258 -0.81 3.62 -15.58
CA GLN A 258 -0.24 4.87 -15.05
C GLN A 258 0.09 4.77 -13.56
N ASP A 259 -0.79 4.17 -12.75
CA ASP A 259 -0.56 3.97 -11.31
C ASP A 259 0.73 3.18 -11.06
N ALA A 260 0.93 2.08 -11.80
CA ALA A 260 2.15 1.29 -11.71
C ALA A 260 3.40 2.08 -12.16
N ALA A 261 3.26 2.98 -13.13
CA ALA A 261 4.36 3.85 -13.54
C ALA A 261 4.71 4.84 -12.42
N VAL A 262 3.71 5.49 -11.82
CA VAL A 262 3.88 6.40 -10.69
C VAL A 262 4.56 5.70 -9.51
N GLU A 263 4.04 4.55 -9.08
CA GLU A 263 4.62 3.78 -7.97
C GLU A 263 6.07 3.35 -8.25
N LEU A 264 6.40 2.95 -9.50
CA LEU A 264 7.78 2.62 -9.87
C LEU A 264 8.71 3.84 -9.76
N LEU A 265 8.27 5.01 -10.25
CA LEU A 265 9.06 6.25 -10.15
C LEU A 265 9.29 6.63 -8.68
N GLU A 266 8.25 6.53 -7.84
CA GLU A 266 8.33 6.75 -6.40
C GLU A 266 9.24 5.73 -5.69
N ALA A 267 9.23 4.46 -6.11
CA ALA A 267 10.14 3.45 -5.58
C ALA A 267 11.61 3.79 -5.89
N ILE A 268 11.88 4.23 -7.12
CA ILE A 268 13.22 4.65 -7.56
C ILE A 268 13.67 5.88 -6.78
N GLY A 269 12.90 6.96 -6.78
CA GLY A 269 13.24 8.18 -6.04
C GLY A 269 13.53 7.91 -4.57
N ARG A 270 12.68 7.11 -3.92
CA ARG A 270 12.84 6.71 -2.52
C ARG A 270 14.08 5.87 -2.28
N TYR A 271 14.48 5.02 -3.23
CA TYR A 271 15.72 4.24 -3.10
C TYR A 271 16.95 5.14 -2.99
N PHE A 272 16.98 6.24 -3.75
CA PHE A 272 18.10 7.18 -3.81
C PHE A 272 17.96 8.40 -2.89
N SER A 273 16.91 8.48 -2.06
CA SER A 273 16.53 9.72 -1.33
C SER A 273 17.59 10.23 -0.35
N ALA A 274 18.47 9.37 0.17
CA ALA A 274 19.49 9.74 1.15
C ALA A 274 20.54 10.76 0.63
N ILE A 275 20.62 10.94 -0.68
CA ILE A 275 21.52 11.90 -1.34
C ILE A 275 20.75 12.97 -2.12
N ARG A 276 19.43 13.04 -1.94
CA ARG A 276 18.60 13.98 -2.69
C ARG A 276 19.04 15.41 -2.38
N PRO A 277 19.28 16.25 -3.39
CA PRO A 277 19.92 17.55 -3.20
C PRO A 277 18.96 18.65 -2.72
N ASP A 278 17.65 18.49 -2.94
CA ASP A 278 16.58 19.41 -2.53
C ASP A 278 15.22 18.68 -2.53
N ASP A 279 14.19 19.35 -2.00
CA ASP A 279 12.82 18.84 -1.94
C ASP A 279 11.96 19.28 -3.14
N ASP A 280 12.57 19.81 -4.22
CA ASP A 280 11.81 20.35 -5.36
C ASP A 280 11.13 19.23 -6.17
N CYS A 281 9.97 19.56 -6.72
CA CYS A 281 9.15 18.65 -7.51
C CYS A 281 9.36 18.87 -9.01
N TYR A 282 10.42 18.25 -9.55
CA TYR A 282 10.77 18.37 -10.96
C TYR A 282 9.73 17.75 -11.88
N ARG A 283 9.42 18.45 -12.98
CA ARG A 283 8.46 18.01 -14.02
C ARG A 283 9.13 17.68 -15.35
N GLU A 284 10.41 17.98 -15.49
CA GLU A 284 11.20 17.78 -16.70
C GLU A 284 12.48 17.03 -16.33
N ILE A 285 12.86 16.04 -17.15
CA ILE A 285 14.02 15.19 -16.88
C ILE A 285 15.33 15.97 -17.09
N GLU A 286 15.33 16.94 -18.01
CA GLU A 286 16.44 17.84 -18.26
C GLU A 286 16.75 18.73 -17.04
N ALA A 287 15.73 19.14 -16.30
CA ALA A 287 15.88 19.90 -15.07
C ALA A 287 16.53 19.04 -13.97
N ILE A 288 16.13 17.77 -13.85
CA ILE A 288 16.78 16.79 -12.97
C ILE A 288 18.26 16.61 -13.33
N GLU A 289 18.58 16.46 -14.61
CA GLU A 289 19.96 16.30 -15.07
C GLU A 289 20.83 17.55 -14.83
N ALA A 290 20.25 18.74 -15.02
CA ALA A 290 20.91 20.01 -14.71
C ALA A 290 21.18 20.13 -13.22
N ARG A 291 20.18 19.85 -12.38
CA ARG A 291 20.34 19.90 -10.92
C ARG A 291 21.35 18.89 -10.41
N ALA A 292 21.36 17.67 -10.95
CA ALA A 292 22.32 16.64 -10.56
C ALA A 292 23.77 17.09 -10.84
N ARG A 293 24.01 17.73 -12.00
CA ARG A 293 25.33 18.32 -12.32
C ARG A 293 25.69 19.47 -11.39
N GLN A 294 24.73 20.32 -11.05
CA GLN A 294 24.93 21.41 -10.09
C GLN A 294 25.30 20.85 -8.70
N ALA A 295 24.58 19.84 -8.20
CA ALA A 295 24.85 19.20 -6.91
C ALA A 295 26.25 18.58 -6.84
N MET A 296 26.74 18.04 -7.95
CA MET A 296 28.13 17.57 -8.05
C MET A 296 29.13 18.73 -7.88
N SER A 297 28.88 19.87 -8.54
CA SER A 297 29.77 21.05 -8.47
C SER A 297 29.77 21.74 -7.11
N GLU A 298 28.69 21.60 -6.33
CA GLU A 298 28.57 22.11 -4.96
C GLU A 298 29.45 21.35 -3.96
N ASN A 299 29.95 20.16 -4.34
CA ASN A 299 30.77 19.28 -3.49
C ASN A 299 32.11 18.91 -4.18
N PRO A 300 33.00 19.89 -4.45
CA PRO A 300 34.22 19.65 -5.22
C PRO A 300 35.17 18.65 -4.55
N THR A 301 35.28 18.66 -3.23
CA THR A 301 36.12 17.71 -2.47
C THR A 301 35.64 16.26 -2.63
N ALA A 302 34.33 16.04 -2.53
CA ALA A 302 33.73 14.72 -2.73
C ALA A 302 33.90 14.24 -4.18
N LEU A 303 33.75 15.16 -5.14
CA LEU A 303 33.95 14.89 -6.55
C LEU A 303 35.41 14.52 -6.87
N ASP A 304 36.38 15.25 -6.31
CA ASP A 304 37.80 14.94 -6.48
C ASP A 304 38.16 13.58 -5.85
N ALA A 305 37.56 13.24 -4.71
CA ALA A 305 37.74 11.92 -4.09
C ALA A 305 37.20 10.77 -4.98
N LEU A 306 36.06 10.97 -5.65
CA LEU A 306 35.54 10.00 -6.63
C LEU A 306 36.52 9.81 -7.79
N ARG A 307 37.00 10.92 -8.37
CA ARG A 307 37.96 10.92 -9.49
C ARG A 307 39.27 10.23 -9.15
N GLN A 308 39.75 10.39 -7.92
CA GLN A 308 40.95 9.71 -7.43
C GLN A 308 40.78 8.19 -7.35
N GLN A 309 39.58 7.70 -7.03
CA GLN A 309 39.30 6.26 -6.95
C GLN A 309 39.05 5.64 -8.34
N SER A 310 38.20 6.26 -9.14
CA SER A 310 37.97 5.89 -10.53
C SER A 310 37.20 7.00 -11.26
N PRO A 311 37.62 7.41 -12.48
CA PRO A 311 36.89 8.37 -13.30
C PRO A 311 35.43 7.98 -13.55
N ASP A 312 35.12 6.68 -13.58
CA ASP A 312 33.77 6.18 -13.85
C ASP A 312 32.80 6.45 -12.68
N LEU A 313 33.31 6.57 -11.44
CA LEU A 313 32.48 6.79 -10.26
C LEU A 313 31.76 8.15 -10.27
N GLU A 314 32.34 9.17 -10.90
CA GLU A 314 31.70 10.47 -11.10
C GLU A 314 30.39 10.34 -11.89
N ALA A 315 30.42 9.60 -13.01
CA ALA A 315 29.26 9.41 -13.87
C ALA A 315 28.17 8.54 -13.21
N LEU A 316 28.57 7.61 -12.34
CA LEU A 316 27.67 6.80 -11.52
C LEU A 316 27.01 7.66 -10.43
N MET A 317 27.79 8.49 -9.74
CA MET A 317 27.26 9.41 -8.72
C MET A 317 26.25 10.40 -9.31
N GLN A 318 26.54 10.98 -10.47
CA GLN A 318 25.58 11.85 -11.17
C GLN A 318 24.27 11.10 -11.48
N SER A 319 24.34 9.81 -11.82
CA SER A 319 23.15 8.99 -12.08
C SER A 319 22.36 8.73 -10.80
N CYS A 320 23.04 8.45 -9.68
CA CYS A 320 22.39 8.31 -8.37
C CYS A 320 21.66 9.61 -7.98
N LEU A 321 22.30 10.78 -8.18
CA LEU A 321 21.70 12.09 -7.89
C LEU A 321 20.47 12.34 -8.78
N ALA A 322 20.57 12.09 -10.09
CA ALA A 322 19.43 12.23 -10.99
C ALA A 322 18.25 11.34 -10.58
N LEU A 323 18.51 10.06 -10.29
CA LEU A 323 17.48 9.12 -9.85
C LEU A 323 16.89 9.46 -8.47
N SER A 324 17.63 10.14 -7.59
CA SER A 324 17.11 10.63 -6.29
C SER A 324 16.01 11.66 -6.40
N MET A 325 15.94 12.36 -7.55
CA MET A 325 14.97 13.42 -7.81
C MET A 325 13.74 12.93 -8.58
N VAL A 326 13.78 11.71 -9.12
CA VAL A 326 12.66 11.06 -9.80
C VAL A 326 11.48 10.87 -8.85
N SER A 327 10.27 11.19 -9.32
CA SER A 327 9.01 11.10 -8.58
C SER A 327 7.85 11.04 -9.58
N GLU A 328 6.60 11.02 -9.11
CA GLU A 328 5.43 11.09 -9.98
C GLU A 328 5.38 12.36 -10.87
N TYR A 329 5.99 13.46 -10.42
CA TYR A 329 5.85 14.78 -11.04
C TYR A 329 6.45 14.86 -12.45
N ILE A 330 7.44 14.04 -12.78
CA ILE A 330 8.01 13.98 -14.14
C ILE A 330 7.07 13.31 -15.13
N ALA A 331 6.14 12.47 -14.66
CA ALA A 331 5.14 11.82 -15.51
C ALA A 331 3.85 12.64 -15.61
N ALA A 332 3.58 13.54 -14.64
CA ALA A 332 2.36 14.33 -14.59
C ALA A 332 2.09 15.17 -15.86
N PRO A 333 3.07 15.81 -16.53
CA PRO A 333 2.83 16.50 -17.80
C PRO A 333 2.37 15.57 -18.92
N ILE A 334 2.71 14.28 -18.87
CA ILE A 334 2.30 13.31 -19.88
C ILE A 334 0.92 12.77 -19.53
N PHE A 335 0.74 12.28 -18.30
CA PHE A 335 -0.51 11.67 -17.83
C PHE A 335 -1.66 12.68 -17.70
N GLY A 336 -1.37 13.96 -17.50
CA GLY A 336 -2.38 15.02 -17.54
C GLY A 336 -3.09 15.16 -18.91
N HIS A 337 -2.53 14.58 -19.98
CA HIS A 337 -3.05 14.67 -21.34
C HIS A 337 -3.48 13.32 -21.94
N THR A 338 -3.39 12.22 -21.19
CA THR A 338 -3.76 10.88 -21.70
C THR A 338 -4.19 9.95 -20.58
N ASP A 339 -5.18 9.11 -20.85
CA ASP A 339 -5.63 7.97 -20.04
C ASP A 339 -5.13 6.63 -20.62
N ALA A 340 -4.19 6.68 -21.57
CA ALA A 340 -3.69 5.49 -22.25
C ALA A 340 -3.09 4.48 -21.25
N ILE A 341 -3.23 3.20 -21.58
CA ILE A 341 -2.64 2.07 -20.85
C ILE A 341 -1.77 1.19 -21.76
N GLY A 342 -1.00 0.28 -21.17
CA GLY A 342 -0.19 -0.69 -21.90
C GLY A 342 0.82 -0.07 -22.87
N THR A 343 0.89 -0.59 -24.10
CA THR A 343 1.92 -0.21 -25.07
C THR A 343 1.86 1.26 -25.49
N VAL A 344 0.65 1.81 -25.64
CA VAL A 344 0.48 3.22 -26.03
C VAL A 344 0.97 4.14 -24.93
N MET A 345 0.62 3.84 -23.67
CA MET A 345 1.12 4.56 -22.50
C MET A 345 2.64 4.53 -22.42
N ARG A 346 3.25 3.34 -22.58
CA ARG A 346 4.71 3.19 -22.53
C ARG A 346 5.41 4.05 -23.58
N LYS A 347 4.89 4.08 -24.82
CA LYS A 347 5.40 4.95 -25.88
C LYS A 347 5.32 6.44 -25.53
N ARG A 348 4.21 6.87 -24.91
CA ARG A 348 4.05 8.26 -24.45
C ARG A 348 5.02 8.61 -23.32
N LEU A 349 5.38 7.63 -22.49
CA LEU A 349 6.30 7.79 -21.36
C LEU A 349 7.78 7.61 -21.75
N GLU A 350 8.12 7.28 -23.00
CA GLU A 350 9.50 7.14 -23.49
C GLU A 350 10.39 8.36 -23.20
N PRO A 351 9.93 9.63 -23.34
CA PRO A 351 10.75 10.80 -23.01
C PRO A 351 11.24 10.82 -21.57
N VAL A 352 10.48 10.22 -20.64
CA VAL A 352 10.82 10.14 -19.22
C VAL A 352 11.55 8.84 -18.90
N THR A 353 11.06 7.70 -19.41
CA THR A 353 11.61 6.38 -19.08
C THR A 353 12.97 6.14 -19.75
N THR A 354 13.22 6.69 -20.94
CA THR A 354 14.48 6.45 -21.66
C THR A 354 15.68 7.02 -20.90
N PRO A 355 15.69 8.29 -20.45
CA PRO A 355 16.82 8.81 -19.67
C PRO A 355 16.98 8.11 -18.31
N ILE A 356 15.87 7.77 -17.64
CA ILE A 356 15.91 6.99 -16.39
C ILE A 356 16.57 5.62 -16.63
N LEU A 357 16.17 4.94 -17.70
CA LEU A 357 16.77 3.66 -18.07
C LEU A 357 18.25 3.82 -18.40
N GLN A 358 18.68 4.90 -19.07
CA GLN A 358 20.10 5.17 -19.32
C GLN A 358 20.90 5.32 -18.03
N HIS A 359 20.38 6.05 -17.03
CA HIS A 359 20.99 6.12 -15.70
C HIS A 359 21.08 4.75 -15.03
N ILE A 360 20.00 3.97 -15.06
CA ILE A 360 19.99 2.61 -14.51
C ILE A 360 21.00 1.71 -15.25
N HIS A 361 21.11 1.81 -16.58
CA HIS A 361 22.04 0.98 -17.36
C HIS A 361 23.49 1.33 -17.06
N ARG A 362 23.80 2.63 -16.93
CA ARG A 362 25.11 3.11 -16.48
C ARG A 362 25.47 2.52 -15.11
N LEU A 363 24.55 2.54 -14.15
CA LEU A 363 24.74 1.95 -12.81
C LEU A 363 24.90 0.43 -12.80
N ARG A 364 24.57 -0.24 -13.92
CA ARG A 364 24.69 -1.69 -14.09
C ARG A 364 25.84 -2.12 -15.01
N ASN A 365 26.61 -1.17 -15.54
CA ASN A 365 27.63 -1.40 -16.56
C ASN A 365 27.08 -2.13 -17.80
N ARG A 366 26.01 -1.61 -18.40
CA ARG A 366 25.31 -2.19 -19.55
C ARG A 366 25.11 -1.23 -20.71
#